data_AF-A0A6V7JB64-F1
#
_entry.id   AF-A0A6V7JB64-F1
#
_cell.length_a   1.000
_cell.length_b   1.000
_cell.length_c   1.000
_cell.angle_alpha   90.00
_cell.angle_beta   90.00
_cell.angle_gamma   90.00
#
_symmetry.space_group_name_H-M   'P 1'
#
loop_
_entity.id
_entity.type
_entity.pdbx_description
1 polymer ?
#
loop_
_entity_poly.entity_id
_entity_poly.type
_entity_poly.pdbx_seq_one_letter_code
_entity_poly.pdbx_strand_id
1 'polypeptide(L)' 'FMGKWYEAERYFSIVDFGAKCGTFNYSAADNGALKIEHSQISA' A
#
# COMPACT_ATOMS: atom_id res chain seq x y z
N PHE A 1 -12.08 0.46 6.76
CA PHE A 1 -10.61 0.59 6.77
C PHE A 1 -9.90 -0.66 6.25
N MET A 2 -10.41 -1.87 6.48
CA MET A 2 -9.95 -3.11 5.82
C MET A 2 -10.16 -3.08 4.29
N GLY A 3 -9.43 -3.93 3.58
CA GLY A 3 -9.58 -4.16 2.14
C GLY A 3 -8.53 -3.45 1.28
N LYS A 4 -8.72 -3.48 -0.05
CA LYS A 4 -7.81 -2.91 -1.04
C LYS A 4 -8.12 -1.44 -1.29
N TRP A 5 -7.06 -0.65 -1.29
CA TRP A 5 -7.05 0.78 -1.59
C TRP A 5 -6.07 1.07 -2.71
N TYR A 6 -6.41 2.09 -3.50
CA TYR A 6 -5.59 2.59 -4.60
C TYR A 6 -4.98 3.92 -4.17
N GLU A 7 -3.67 4.05 -4.38
CA GLU A 7 -2.97 5.30 -4.14
C GLU A 7 -3.40 6.32 -5.19
N ALA A 8 -4.06 7.40 -4.74
CA ALA A 8 -4.44 8.50 -5.61
C ALA A 8 -3.27 9.47 -5.80
N GLU A 9 -2.65 9.89 -4.68
CA GLU A 9 -1.52 10.81 -4.64
C GLU A 9 -0.63 10.46 -3.44
N ARG A 10 0.67 10.79 -3.56
CA ARG A 10 1.68 10.55 -2.53
C ARG A 10 2.77 11.63 -2.60
N TYR A 11 3.31 12.01 -1.45
CA TYR A 11 4.55 12.78 -1.41
C TYR A 11 5.72 11.95 -1.90
N PHE A 12 6.58 12.58 -2.70
CA PHE A 12 7.80 11.96 -3.19
C PHE A 12 8.63 11.35 -2.06
N SER A 13 9.11 10.13 -2.29
CA SER A 13 10.03 9.42 -1.41
C SER A 13 11.07 8.68 -2.26
N ILE A 14 12.30 8.58 -1.76
CA ILE A 14 13.39 7.85 -2.46
C ILE A 14 13.07 6.35 -2.55
N VAL A 15 12.40 5.78 -1.56
CA VAL A 15 12.08 4.33 -1.55
C VAL A 15 10.94 3.99 -2.52
N ASP A 16 10.14 4.97 -2.91
CA ASP A 16 9.08 4.81 -3.91
C ASP A 16 9.51 5.41 -5.27
N PHE A 17 10.79 5.73 -5.44
CA PHE A 17 11.31 6.35 -6.66
C PHE A 17 11.20 5.39 -7.84
N GLY A 18 10.21 5.63 -8.70
CA GLY A 18 9.90 4.80 -9.86
C GLY A 18 8.68 3.89 -9.66
N ALA A 19 8.13 3.78 -8.45
CA ALA A 19 6.89 3.05 -8.23
C ALA A 19 5.71 3.84 -8.82
N LYS A 20 4.87 3.16 -9.61
CA LYS A 20 3.63 3.72 -10.16
C LYS A 20 2.45 2.81 -9.84
N CYS A 21 1.28 3.41 -9.65
CA CYS A 21 0.03 2.70 -9.38
C CYS A 21 0.12 1.82 -8.11
N GLY A 22 0.47 2.44 -6.97
CA GLY A 22 0.53 1.75 -5.68
C GLY A 22 -0.84 1.28 -5.20
N THR A 23 -0.90 0.10 -4.60
CA THR A 23 -2.08 -0.44 -3.93
C THR A 23 -1.74 -0.96 -2.55
N PHE A 24 -2.67 -0.78 -1.62
CA PHE A 24 -2.52 -1.21 -0.24
C PHE A 24 -3.68 -2.10 0.15
N ASN A 25 -3.39 -3.30 0.64
CA ASN A 25 -4.41 -4.18 1.19
C ASN A 25 -4.25 -4.28 2.71
N TYR A 26 -5.29 -3.87 3.44
CA TYR A 26 -5.32 -3.88 4.89
C TYR A 26 -6.11 -5.09 5.38
N SER A 27 -5.49 -5.89 6.25
CA SER A 27 -6.10 -7.05 6.90
C SER A 27 -5.80 -7.06 8.40
N ALA A 28 -6.64 -7.73 9.19
CA ALA A 28 -6.41 -7.90 10.62
C ALA A 28 -5.45 -9.07 10.84
N ALA A 29 -4.47 -8.88 11.73
CA ALA A 29 -3.63 -9.94 12.24
C ALA A 29 -4.19 -10.49 13.57
N ASP A 30 -3.82 -11.73 13.91
CA ASP A 30 -4.36 -12.43 15.09
C ASP A 30 -4.01 -11.75 16.42
N ASN A 31 -2.96 -10.94 16.45
CA ASN A 31 -2.54 -10.16 17.61
C ASN A 31 -3.23 -8.79 17.71
N GLY A 32 -4.25 -8.53 16.90
CA GLY A 32 -4.97 -7.25 16.85
C GLY A 32 -4.25 -6.15 16.05
N ALA A 33 -3.08 -6.44 15.47
CA ALA A 33 -2.40 -5.49 14.58
C ALA A 33 -3.05 -5.44 13.18
N LEU A 34 -2.71 -4.40 12.42
CA LEU A 34 -3.03 -4.30 11.00
C LEU A 34 -1.88 -4.85 10.19
N LYS A 35 -2.15 -5.85 9.36
CA LYS A 35 -1.24 -6.29 8.30
C LYS A 35 -1.52 -5.45 7.06
N ILE A 36 -0.44 -4.88 6.49
CA ILE A 36 -0.48 -4.01 5.32
C ILE A 36 0.38 -4.64 4.22
N GLU A 37 -0.23 -4.90 3.07
CA GLU A 37 0.47 -5.40 1.89
C GLU A 37 0.49 -4.30 0.83
N HIS A 38 1.69 -3.77 0.54
CA HIS A 38 1.90 -2.78 -0.51
C HIS A 38 2.32 -3.49 -1.81
N SER A 39 1.66 -3.16 -2.91
CA SER A 39 1.93 -3.74 -4.22
C SER A 39 1.84 -2.68 -5.32
N GLN A 40 2.71 -2.76 -6.32
CA GLN A 40 2.71 -1.90 -7.49
C GLN A 40 2.18 -2.67 -8.70
N ILE A 41 1.31 -2.04 -9.48
CA ILE A 41 0.71 -2.67 -10.66
C ILE A 41 1.54 -2.36 -11.94
N SER A 42 2.42 -1.35 -11.89
CA SER A 42 3.31 -1.01 -12.99
C SER A 42 4.70 -0.59 -12.47
N ALA A 43 5.74 -0.97 -13.21
CA ALA A 43 7.09 -0.42 -13.11
C ALA A 43 7.31 0.63 -14.21
#